data_AF-A0A1G1Q8K1-F1
#
_entry.id   AF-A0A1G1Q8K1-F1
#
_cell.length_a   1.000
_cell.length_b   1.000
_cell.length_c   1.000
_cell.angle_alpha   90.00
_cell.angle_beta   90.00
_cell.angle_gamma   90.00
#
_symmetry.space_group_name_H-M   'P 1'
#
loop_
_entity.id
_entity.type
_entity.pdbx_description
1 polymer ?
#
loop_
_entity_poly.entity_id
_entity_poly.type
_entity_poly.pdbx_seq_one_letter_code
_entity_poly.pdbx_strand_id
1 'polypeptide(L)'
;MKNKIKAIIFDLGNVLVGFDHRIAVRRILKHTSKPEREIYDLFFDSGLTREFEKGKITPGEFFKQVKSLLELKLELKEFLPIWNEIFFSKPESEEFIVSLNSGLKLVLLSNINKLHYDYIRNAFSSAIALFGPGNVIPSYITGFVKPEREIYNLAIRKTGRPIENIVYVDDRRDLVEAARGYGLRAVQFQNIEQLRQEFQNLGVIENAHSPL
;
A
#
# COMPACT_ATOMS: atom_id res chain seq x y z
N MET A 1 6.67 28.02 -16.15
CA MET A 1 7.51 26.81 -16.26
C MET A 1 6.78 25.67 -15.57
N LYS A 2 6.54 24.53 -16.23
CA LYS A 2 5.96 23.35 -15.55
C LYS A 2 7.01 22.81 -14.56
N ASN A 3 6.67 22.69 -13.27
CA ASN A 3 7.62 22.14 -12.28
C ASN A 3 7.86 20.65 -12.57
N LYS A 4 9.10 20.31 -12.93
CA LYS A 4 9.53 18.95 -13.27
C LYS A 4 9.41 18.03 -12.06
N ILE A 5 8.74 16.89 -12.21
CA ILE A 5 8.67 15.87 -11.17
C ILE A 5 10.07 15.30 -10.88
N LYS A 6 10.38 15.15 -9.60
CA LYS A 6 11.67 14.66 -9.07
C LYS A 6 11.51 13.52 -8.06
N ALA A 7 10.30 13.28 -7.58
CA ALA A 7 10.02 12.17 -6.68
C ALA A 7 8.62 11.62 -6.92
N ILE A 8 8.47 10.33 -6.64
CA ILE A 8 7.20 9.62 -6.70
C ILE A 8 7.01 8.88 -5.39
N ILE A 9 5.82 9.05 -4.79
CA ILE A 9 5.38 8.29 -3.64
C ILE A 9 4.34 7.29 -4.16
N PHE A 10 4.60 6.00 -4.02
CA PHE A 10 3.68 4.93 -4.39
C PHE A 10 3.01 4.32 -3.17
N ASP A 11 1.73 3.98 -3.28
CA ASP A 11 1.13 2.96 -2.43
C ASP A 11 1.66 1.55 -2.77
N LEU A 12 1.46 0.59 -1.86
CA LEU A 12 1.81 -0.81 -2.04
C LEU A 12 0.65 -1.65 -2.60
N GLY A 13 -0.51 -1.58 -1.97
CA GLY A 13 -1.63 -2.50 -2.20
C GLY A 13 -2.32 -2.18 -3.52
N ASN A 14 -2.51 -3.18 -4.38
CA ASN A 14 -3.05 -3.06 -5.74
C ASN A 14 -2.30 -2.12 -6.69
N VAL A 15 -1.30 -1.35 -6.23
CA VAL A 15 -0.37 -0.59 -7.07
C VAL A 15 0.87 -1.41 -7.40
N LEU A 16 1.57 -1.94 -6.39
CA LEU A 16 2.78 -2.76 -6.57
C LEU A 16 2.54 -4.25 -6.34
N VAL A 17 1.70 -4.59 -5.38
CA VAL A 17 1.38 -5.96 -4.99
C VAL A 17 -0.13 -6.06 -4.89
N GLY A 18 -0.75 -7.01 -5.60
CA GLY A 18 -2.18 -7.22 -5.51
C GLY A 18 -2.55 -7.83 -4.17
N PHE A 19 -3.76 -7.54 -3.68
CA PHE A 19 -4.27 -8.20 -2.48
C PHE A 19 -5.79 -8.41 -2.54
N ASP A 20 -6.27 -9.48 -1.93
CA ASP A 20 -7.71 -9.73 -1.77
C ASP A 20 -8.02 -10.37 -0.42
N HIS A 21 -8.62 -9.59 0.49
CA HIS A 21 -9.07 -10.09 1.80
C HIS A 21 -10.09 -11.24 1.67
N ARG A 22 -10.81 -11.37 0.54
CA ARG A 22 -11.73 -12.50 0.33
C ARG A 22 -11.02 -13.85 0.35
N ILE A 23 -9.72 -13.90 0.05
CA ILE A 23 -8.91 -15.11 0.18
C ILE A 23 -8.87 -15.55 1.65
N ALA A 24 -8.56 -14.62 2.57
CA ALA A 24 -8.57 -14.90 4.01
C ALA A 24 -9.98 -15.25 4.49
N VAL A 25 -11.00 -14.49 4.07
CA VAL A 25 -12.40 -14.73 4.45
C VAL A 25 -12.84 -16.16 4.11
N ARG A 26 -12.63 -16.62 2.87
CA ARG A 26 -12.99 -17.97 2.43
C ARG A 26 -12.30 -19.08 3.21
N ARG A 27 -11.06 -18.83 3.66
CA ARG A 27 -10.31 -19.77 4.50
C ARG A 27 -10.82 -19.75 5.94
N ILE A 28 -11.11 -18.58 6.50
CA ILE A 28 -11.64 -18.43 7.86
C ILE A 28 -13.03 -19.03 8.02
N LEU A 29 -13.90 -18.97 7.00
CA LEU A 29 -15.24 -19.57 7.04
C LEU A 29 -15.26 -21.06 7.46
N LYS A 30 -14.16 -21.79 7.26
CA LYS A 30 -14.04 -23.19 7.67
C LYS A 30 -13.84 -23.39 9.17
N HIS A 31 -13.58 -22.30 9.90
CA HIS A 31 -13.15 -22.31 11.29
C HIS A 31 -14.04 -21.46 12.22
N THR A 32 -15.18 -20.99 11.71
CA THR A 32 -16.17 -20.20 12.46
C THR A 32 -17.58 -20.48 11.95
N SER A 33 -18.58 -20.22 12.79
CA SER A 33 -20.00 -20.16 12.43
C SER A 33 -20.46 -18.75 12.04
N LYS A 34 -19.61 -17.73 12.15
CA LYS A 34 -19.94 -16.34 11.79
C LYS A 34 -20.17 -16.20 10.28
N PRO A 35 -21.09 -15.32 9.85
CA PRO A 35 -21.37 -15.11 8.43
C PRO A 35 -20.18 -14.46 7.72
N GLU A 36 -20.05 -14.74 6.42
CA GLU A 36 -18.98 -14.22 5.54
C GLU A 36 -18.83 -12.70 5.65
N ARG A 37 -19.95 -11.99 5.69
CA ARG A 37 -19.98 -10.53 5.79
C ARG A 37 -19.31 -10.01 7.06
N GLU A 38 -19.53 -10.64 8.21
CA GLU A 38 -18.90 -10.22 9.47
C GLU A 38 -17.38 -10.41 9.44
N ILE A 39 -16.91 -11.49 8.82
CA ILE A 39 -15.48 -11.76 8.66
C ILE A 39 -14.86 -10.72 7.71
N TYR A 40 -15.55 -10.43 6.59
CA TYR A 40 -15.11 -9.43 5.63
C TYR A 40 -15.05 -8.03 6.26
N ASP A 41 -16.12 -7.61 6.94
CA ASP A 41 -16.22 -6.30 7.59
C ASP A 41 -15.17 -6.15 8.72
N LEU A 42 -14.80 -7.24 9.40
CA LEU A 42 -13.72 -7.21 10.40
C LEU A 42 -12.34 -7.02 9.77
N PHE A 43 -12.09 -7.62 8.61
CA PHE A 43 -10.79 -7.59 7.94
C PHE A 43 -10.60 -6.38 7.01
N PHE A 44 -11.69 -5.79 6.55
CA PHE A 44 -11.68 -4.67 5.62
C PHE A 44 -11.95 -3.35 6.37
N ASP A 45 -10.91 -2.54 6.57
CA ASP A 45 -11.00 -1.17 7.12
C ASP A 45 -11.76 -1.04 8.47
N SER A 46 -11.73 -2.09 9.31
CA SER A 46 -12.34 -2.05 10.64
C SER A 46 -11.54 -1.20 11.63
N GLY A 47 -12.17 -0.81 12.74
CA GLY A 47 -11.46 -0.16 13.85
C GLY A 47 -10.31 -1.01 14.38
N LEU A 48 -10.48 -2.34 14.41
CA LEU A 48 -9.45 -3.26 14.87
C LEU A 48 -8.25 -3.31 13.91
N THR A 49 -8.49 -3.43 12.60
CA THR A 49 -7.40 -3.44 11.60
C THR A 49 -6.69 -2.10 11.58
N ARG A 50 -7.41 -0.98 11.70
CA ARG A 50 -6.81 0.34 11.76
C ARG A 50 -5.90 0.53 12.98
N GLU A 51 -6.30 0.09 14.18
CA GLU A 51 -5.42 0.17 15.35
C GLU A 51 -4.17 -0.72 15.18
N PHE A 52 -4.30 -1.85 14.49
CA PHE A 52 -3.17 -2.72 14.17
C PHE A 52 -2.24 -2.13 13.11
N GLU A 53 -2.79 -1.50 12.07
CA GLU A 53 -2.04 -0.76 11.05
C GLU A 53 -1.36 0.48 11.61
N LYS A 54 -1.84 1.05 12.72
CA LYS A 54 -1.14 2.09 13.48
C LYS A 54 -0.08 1.53 14.43
N GLY A 55 0.09 0.22 14.51
CA GLY A 55 1.02 -0.41 15.44
C GLY A 55 0.65 -0.24 16.92
N LYS A 56 -0.60 0.13 17.23
CA LYS A 56 -1.06 0.34 18.61
C LYS A 56 -1.37 -0.96 19.35
N ILE A 57 -1.63 -2.03 18.62
CA ILE A 57 -1.80 -3.37 19.16
C ILE A 57 -0.79 -4.32 18.53
N THR A 58 -0.34 -5.29 19.32
CA THR A 58 0.60 -6.32 18.89
C THR A 58 -0.10 -7.38 18.04
N PRO A 59 0.66 -8.17 17.24
CA PRO A 59 0.11 -9.32 16.53
C PRO A 59 -0.69 -10.29 17.40
N GLY A 60 -0.25 -10.52 18.65
CA GLY A 60 -0.94 -11.38 19.60
C GLY A 60 -2.26 -10.80 20.08
N GLU A 61 -2.32 -9.50 20.36
CA GLU A 61 -3.55 -8.81 20.74
C GLU A 61 -4.54 -8.74 19.58
N PHE A 62 -4.08 -8.44 18.37
CA PHE A 62 -4.90 -8.48 17.17
C PHE A 62 -5.52 -9.87 16.99
N PHE A 63 -4.71 -10.93 17.01
CA PHE A 63 -5.22 -12.29 16.88
C PHE A 63 -6.18 -12.67 18.00
N LYS A 64 -5.90 -12.31 19.26
CA LYS A 64 -6.79 -12.56 20.40
C LYS A 64 -8.17 -11.93 20.18
N GLN A 65 -8.22 -10.70 19.69
CA GLN A 65 -9.47 -10.00 19.39
C GLN A 65 -10.20 -10.64 18.21
N VAL A 66 -9.49 -10.95 17.11
CA VAL A 66 -10.08 -11.65 15.96
C VAL A 66 -10.65 -13.02 16.37
N LYS A 67 -9.89 -13.80 17.15
CA LYS A 67 -10.32 -15.11 17.67
C LYS A 67 -11.57 -14.99 18.52
N SER A 68 -11.66 -13.95 19.36
CA SER A 68 -12.83 -13.69 20.18
C SER A 68 -14.05 -13.25 19.36
N LEU A 69 -13.89 -12.25 18.48
CA LEU A 69 -14.98 -11.67 17.69
C LEU A 69 -15.57 -12.69 16.71
N LEU A 70 -14.71 -13.50 16.10
CA LEU A 70 -15.12 -14.50 15.13
C LEU A 70 -15.30 -15.91 15.72
N GLU A 71 -15.17 -16.08 17.04
CA GLU A 71 -15.25 -17.40 17.70
C GLU A 71 -14.36 -18.46 17.00
N LEU A 72 -13.14 -18.06 16.59
CA LEU A 72 -12.28 -18.91 15.76
C LEU A 72 -11.79 -20.14 16.50
N LYS A 73 -11.96 -21.29 15.86
CA LYS A 73 -11.39 -22.57 16.27
C LYS A 73 -10.00 -22.78 15.64
N LEU A 74 -9.12 -21.80 15.83
CA LEU A 74 -7.74 -21.80 15.32
C LEU A 74 -6.77 -21.29 16.38
N GLU A 75 -5.53 -21.76 16.31
CA GLU A 75 -4.40 -21.17 17.00
C GLU A 75 -3.64 -20.18 16.09
N LEU A 76 -2.83 -19.31 16.71
CA LEU A 76 -2.12 -18.24 15.99
C LEU A 76 -1.33 -18.78 14.80
N LYS A 77 -0.64 -19.92 14.96
CA LYS A 77 0.19 -20.52 13.89
C LYS A 77 -0.64 -20.86 12.63
N GLU A 78 -1.91 -21.21 12.81
CA GLU A 78 -2.82 -21.61 11.72
C GLU A 78 -3.48 -20.40 11.09
N PHE A 79 -3.72 -19.36 11.89
CA PHE A 79 -4.25 -18.08 11.43
C PHE A 79 -3.25 -17.31 10.56
N LEU A 80 -1.96 -17.30 10.92
CA LEU A 80 -0.93 -16.53 10.21
C LEU A 80 -0.87 -16.76 8.69
N PRO A 81 -0.81 -17.98 8.15
CA PRO A 81 -0.82 -18.18 6.70
C PRO A 81 -2.14 -17.73 6.07
N ILE A 82 -3.28 -17.91 6.75
CA ILE A 82 -4.58 -17.43 6.27
C ILE A 82 -4.60 -15.91 6.15
N TRP A 83 -4.05 -15.22 7.15
CA TRP A 83 -4.01 -13.77 7.22
C TRP A 83 -3.03 -13.14 6.22
N ASN A 84 -1.87 -13.78 6.04
CA ASN A 84 -0.77 -13.21 5.26
C ASN A 84 -0.79 -13.59 3.78
N GLU A 85 -1.29 -14.77 3.39
CA GLU A 85 -1.31 -15.23 1.99
C GLU A 85 -2.52 -14.66 1.22
N ILE A 86 -2.76 -13.35 1.38
CA ILE A 86 -3.77 -12.59 0.63
C ILE A 86 -3.15 -11.81 -0.53
N PHE A 87 -1.82 -11.76 -0.60
CA PHE A 87 -1.05 -10.97 -1.57
C PHE A 87 -0.65 -11.80 -2.79
N PHE A 88 -0.54 -11.17 -3.95
CA PHE A 88 -0.08 -11.78 -5.19
C PHE A 88 0.70 -10.78 -6.05
N SER A 89 1.62 -11.29 -6.88
CA SER A 89 2.54 -10.46 -7.67
C SER A 89 1.82 -9.64 -8.73
N LYS A 90 2.35 -8.45 -9.01
CA LYS A 90 2.00 -7.60 -10.16
C LYS A 90 3.26 -7.28 -10.96
N PRO A 91 3.81 -8.23 -11.72
CA PRO A 91 5.08 -8.07 -12.42
C PRO A 91 5.09 -6.85 -13.35
N GLU A 92 3.96 -6.53 -13.98
CA GLU A 92 3.81 -5.35 -14.84
C GLU A 92 4.07 -4.03 -14.09
N SER A 93 3.80 -4.01 -12.78
CA SER A 93 4.01 -2.84 -11.93
C SER A 93 5.46 -2.74 -11.48
N GLU A 94 6.07 -3.87 -11.13
CA GLU A 94 7.51 -3.94 -10.85
C GLU A 94 8.33 -3.50 -12.07
N GLU A 95 8.03 -4.06 -13.25
CA GLU A 95 8.69 -3.72 -14.52
C GLU A 95 8.53 -2.24 -14.88
N PHE A 96 7.33 -1.68 -14.70
CA PHE A 96 7.10 -0.27 -14.95
C PHE A 96 7.95 0.62 -14.02
N ILE A 97 8.00 0.30 -12.73
CA ILE A 97 8.80 1.08 -11.77
C ILE A 97 10.29 0.97 -12.09
N VAL A 98 10.78 -0.20 -12.48
CA VAL A 98 12.17 -0.40 -12.95
C VAL A 98 12.47 0.47 -14.17
N SER A 99 11.50 0.66 -15.06
CA SER A 99 11.68 1.49 -16.27
C SER A 99 11.73 3.00 -16.00
N LEU A 100 11.40 3.46 -14.80
CA LEU A 100 11.44 4.88 -14.44
C LEU A 100 12.87 5.40 -14.39
N ASN A 101 13.06 6.67 -14.74
CA ASN A 101 14.37 7.32 -14.79
C ASN A 101 15.08 7.26 -13.41
N SER A 102 16.35 6.86 -13.40
CA SER A 102 17.18 6.73 -12.18
C SER A 102 17.36 8.04 -11.39
N GLY A 103 17.07 9.20 -11.98
CA GLY A 103 17.09 10.50 -11.31
C GLY A 103 15.88 10.77 -10.41
N LEU A 104 14.85 9.91 -10.41
CA LEU A 104 13.66 10.06 -9.56
C LEU A 104 13.89 9.44 -8.18
N LYS A 105 13.48 10.17 -7.14
CA LYS A 105 13.42 9.62 -5.78
C LYS A 105 12.12 8.82 -5.63
N LEU A 106 12.22 7.52 -5.38
CA LEU A 106 11.08 6.66 -5.11
C LEU A 106 10.87 6.48 -3.61
N VAL A 107 9.62 6.56 -3.16
CA VAL A 107 9.19 6.30 -1.77
C VAL A 107 7.96 5.39 -1.80
N LEU A 108 7.90 4.40 -0.92
CA LEU A 108 6.74 3.54 -0.71
C LEU A 108 6.00 3.98 0.56
N LEU A 109 4.69 4.19 0.49
CA LEU A 109 3.83 4.62 1.59
C LEU A 109 2.60 3.72 1.70
N SER A 110 2.51 2.91 2.76
CA SER A 110 1.47 1.89 2.86
C SER A 110 0.79 1.89 4.24
N ASN A 111 -0.55 1.81 4.24
CA ASN A 111 -1.29 1.36 5.40
C ASN A 111 -1.09 -0.15 5.48
N ILE A 112 -0.28 -0.59 6.44
CA ILE A 112 0.08 -1.99 6.57
C ILE A 112 0.39 -2.32 8.03
N ASN A 113 -0.06 -3.48 8.47
CA ASN A 113 0.22 -4.00 9.80
C ASN A 113 1.55 -4.78 9.83
N LYS A 114 2.05 -5.05 11.05
CA LYS A 114 3.33 -5.74 11.24
C LYS A 114 3.40 -7.12 10.58
N LEU A 115 2.34 -7.92 10.65
CA LEU A 115 2.34 -9.28 10.10
C LEU A 115 2.41 -9.28 8.57
N HIS A 116 1.59 -8.44 7.93
CA HIS A 116 1.63 -8.26 6.48
C HIS A 116 2.97 -7.70 6.01
N TYR A 117 3.51 -6.68 6.71
CA TYR A 117 4.81 -6.13 6.34
C TYR A 117 5.93 -7.16 6.47
N ASP A 118 5.92 -7.95 7.55
CA ASP A 118 6.91 -9.00 7.77
C ASP A 118 6.82 -10.11 6.70
N TYR A 119 5.63 -10.41 6.20
CA TYR A 119 5.42 -11.34 5.09
C TYR A 119 5.89 -10.75 3.76
N ILE A 120 5.49 -9.52 3.43
CA ILE A 120 5.78 -8.89 2.14
C ILE A 120 7.27 -8.65 1.95
N ARG A 121 7.99 -8.18 2.97
CA ARG A 121 9.45 -7.98 2.86
C ARG A 121 10.22 -9.26 2.49
N ASN A 122 9.63 -10.42 2.76
CA ASN A 122 10.23 -11.72 2.45
C ASN A 122 9.72 -12.24 1.10
N ALA A 123 8.40 -12.36 0.95
CA ALA A 123 7.77 -12.97 -0.22
C ALA A 123 7.84 -12.09 -1.48
N PHE A 124 7.88 -10.76 -1.33
CA PHE A 124 7.94 -9.76 -2.41
C PHE A 124 9.16 -8.85 -2.25
N SER A 125 10.29 -9.44 -1.83
CA SER A 125 11.52 -8.69 -1.55
C SER A 125 12.04 -7.91 -2.76
N SER A 126 11.84 -8.41 -4.00
CA SER A 126 12.18 -7.69 -5.24
C SER A 126 11.45 -6.37 -5.35
N ALA A 127 10.12 -6.38 -5.19
CA ALA A 127 9.27 -5.20 -5.25
C ALA A 127 9.66 -4.16 -4.19
N ILE A 128 9.92 -4.61 -2.96
CA ILE A 128 10.34 -3.72 -1.86
C ILE A 128 11.73 -3.12 -2.12
N ALA A 129 12.65 -3.89 -2.72
CA ALA A 129 14.01 -3.43 -3.01
C ALA A 129 14.06 -2.26 -4.00
N LEU A 130 13.06 -2.11 -4.87
CA LEU A 130 12.99 -1.02 -5.87
C LEU A 130 13.08 0.39 -5.26
N PHE A 131 12.67 0.56 -4.01
CA PHE A 131 12.68 1.87 -3.33
C PHE A 131 14.02 2.18 -2.68
N GLY A 132 14.87 1.17 -2.49
CA GLY A 132 16.13 1.29 -1.77
C GLY A 132 15.96 1.45 -0.24
N PRO A 133 17.07 1.38 0.51
CA PRO A 133 17.05 1.33 1.95
C PRO A 133 16.42 2.59 2.55
N GLY A 134 15.54 2.36 3.53
CA GLY A 134 14.91 3.40 4.31
C GLY A 134 13.78 4.14 3.60
N ASN A 135 13.51 3.95 2.30
CA ASN A 135 12.47 4.72 1.58
C ASN A 135 11.08 4.07 1.62
N VAL A 136 10.90 3.08 2.50
CA VAL A 136 9.62 2.44 2.76
C VAL A 136 9.05 2.98 4.06
N ILE A 137 7.78 3.42 4.02
CA ILE A 137 7.05 4.02 5.14
C ILE A 137 5.82 3.16 5.42
N PRO A 138 5.95 2.13 6.28
CA PRO A 138 4.82 1.34 6.72
C PRO A 138 4.12 2.02 7.92
N SER A 139 2.80 2.13 7.87
CA SER A 139 2.01 2.83 8.88
C SER A 139 2.22 2.31 10.31
N TYR A 140 2.42 0.99 10.48
CA TYR A 140 2.56 0.42 11.83
C TYR A 140 3.84 0.88 12.54
N ILE A 141 4.83 1.37 11.79
CA ILE A 141 6.06 1.95 12.36
C ILE A 141 5.84 3.43 12.68
N THR A 142 5.08 4.15 11.86
CA THR A 142 4.90 5.60 12.03
C THR A 142 3.83 5.97 13.04
N GLY A 143 2.87 5.08 13.31
CA GLY A 143 1.70 5.36 14.15
C GLY A 143 0.56 6.08 13.42
N PHE A 144 0.75 6.42 12.15
CA PHE A 144 -0.20 7.16 11.32
C PHE A 144 -0.62 6.33 10.11
N VAL A 145 -1.88 6.43 9.73
CA VAL A 145 -2.44 5.78 8.54
C VAL A 145 -3.00 6.81 7.59
N LYS A 146 -2.96 6.55 6.29
CA LYS A 146 -3.69 7.32 5.29
C LYS A 146 -5.20 7.23 5.61
N PRO A 147 -5.98 8.33 5.49
CA PRO A 147 -5.62 9.63 4.93
C PRO A 147 -5.13 10.71 5.94
N GLU A 148 -4.55 10.33 7.07
CA GLU A 148 -4.05 11.30 8.07
C GLU A 148 -2.92 12.14 7.49
N ARG A 149 -2.98 13.46 7.71
CA ARG A 149 -2.01 14.42 7.15
C ARG A 149 -0.57 14.12 7.55
N GLU A 150 -0.39 13.58 8.75
CA GLU A 150 0.89 13.23 9.35
C GLU A 150 1.67 12.22 8.51
N ILE A 151 1.01 11.20 7.96
CA ILE A 151 1.68 10.18 7.15
C ILE A 151 2.13 10.73 5.79
N TYR A 152 1.33 11.61 5.17
CA TYR A 152 1.71 12.29 3.93
C TYR A 152 2.87 13.25 4.18
N ASN A 153 2.85 14.00 5.28
CA ASN A 153 3.96 14.87 5.67
C ASN A 153 5.27 14.09 5.86
N LEU A 154 5.21 12.90 6.46
CA LEU A 154 6.35 12.01 6.57
C LEU A 154 6.87 11.57 5.20
N ALA A 155 5.97 11.16 4.30
CA ALA A 155 6.32 10.75 2.95
C ALA A 155 6.94 11.89 2.11
N ILE A 156 6.34 13.09 2.16
CA ILE A 156 6.86 14.31 1.52
C ILE A 156 8.28 14.59 2.01
N ARG A 157 8.49 14.65 3.33
CA ARG A 157 9.83 14.88 3.91
C ARG A 157 10.82 13.81 3.46
N LYS A 158 10.38 12.55 3.36
CA LYS A 158 11.23 11.44 2.94
C LYS A 158 11.75 11.58 1.51
N THR A 159 11.00 12.24 0.63
CA THR A 159 11.47 12.53 -0.73
C THR A 159 12.64 13.51 -0.75
N GLY A 160 12.75 14.39 0.26
CA GLY A 160 13.70 15.51 0.23
C GLY A 160 13.47 16.49 -0.93
N ARG A 161 12.27 16.52 -1.52
CA ARG A 161 11.90 17.38 -2.64
C ARG A 161 10.80 18.38 -2.23
N PRO A 162 10.73 19.54 -2.91
CA PRO A 162 9.57 20.42 -2.80
C PRO A 162 8.28 19.70 -3.22
N ILE A 163 7.17 19.98 -2.54
CA ILE A 163 5.89 19.27 -2.74
C ILE A 163 5.40 19.33 -4.19
N GLU A 164 5.66 20.44 -4.87
CA GLU A 164 5.33 20.68 -6.28
C GLU A 164 6.10 19.79 -7.27
N ASN A 165 7.17 19.12 -6.82
CA ASN A 165 7.99 18.20 -7.61
C ASN A 165 7.69 16.74 -7.27
N ILE A 166 6.64 16.48 -6.47
CA ILE A 166 6.24 15.14 -6.03
C ILE A 166 4.91 14.78 -6.69
N VAL A 167 4.80 13.53 -7.11
CA VAL A 167 3.51 12.91 -7.44
C VAL A 167 3.25 11.72 -6.53
N TYR A 168 2.03 11.62 -6.03
CA TYR A 168 1.52 10.50 -5.25
C TYR A 168 0.67 9.56 -6.11
N VAL A 169 0.79 8.26 -5.92
CA VAL A 169 0.06 7.23 -6.68
C VAL A 169 -0.58 6.25 -5.71
N ASP A 170 -1.90 6.06 -5.81
CA ASP A 170 -2.68 5.17 -4.95
C ASP A 170 -3.94 4.69 -5.70
N ASP A 171 -4.41 3.47 -5.49
CA ASP A 171 -5.60 2.94 -6.17
C ASP A 171 -6.91 3.50 -5.58
N ARG A 172 -6.87 3.89 -4.30
CA ARG A 172 -8.03 4.38 -3.56
C ARG A 172 -8.28 5.87 -3.78
N ARG A 173 -9.45 6.17 -4.32
CA ARG A 173 -9.89 7.54 -4.62
C ARG A 173 -9.89 8.46 -3.39
N ASP A 174 -10.35 7.99 -2.24
CA ASP A 174 -10.40 8.77 -1.00
C ASP A 174 -9.00 9.19 -0.53
N LEU A 175 -7.99 8.31 -0.69
CA LEU A 175 -6.60 8.60 -0.32
C LEU A 175 -5.93 9.58 -1.31
N VAL A 176 -6.28 9.48 -2.59
CA VAL A 176 -5.84 10.42 -3.64
C VAL A 176 -6.43 11.81 -3.43
N GLU A 177 -7.73 11.91 -3.12
CA GLU A 177 -8.40 13.18 -2.85
C GLU A 177 -7.84 13.86 -1.58
N ALA A 178 -7.57 13.09 -0.52
CA ALA A 178 -6.91 13.62 0.67
C ALA A 178 -5.51 14.17 0.37
N ALA A 179 -4.68 13.44 -0.39
CA ALA A 179 -3.36 13.91 -0.80
C ALA A 179 -3.43 15.23 -1.58
N ARG A 180 -4.39 15.35 -2.51
CA ARG A 180 -4.65 16.60 -3.26
C ARG A 180 -5.05 17.75 -2.34
N GLY A 181 -5.91 17.48 -1.35
CA GLY A 181 -6.29 18.44 -0.31
C GLY A 181 -5.10 18.96 0.51
N TYR A 182 -4.02 18.19 0.61
CA TYR A 182 -2.77 18.59 1.25
C TYR A 182 -1.74 19.22 0.30
N GLY A 183 -2.09 19.45 -0.97
CA GLY A 183 -1.27 20.14 -1.95
C GLY A 183 -0.36 19.24 -2.80
N LEU A 184 -0.47 17.91 -2.67
CA LEU A 184 0.24 16.98 -3.56
C LEU A 184 -0.45 16.89 -4.92
N ARG A 185 0.35 16.73 -5.98
CA ARG A 185 -0.16 16.11 -7.20
C ARG A 185 -0.39 14.63 -6.90
N ALA A 186 -1.57 14.12 -7.23
CA ALA A 186 -1.88 12.72 -7.01
C ALA A 186 -2.63 12.11 -8.19
N VAL A 187 -2.31 10.86 -8.50
CA VAL A 187 -2.90 10.04 -9.56
C VAL A 187 -3.61 8.87 -8.90
N GLN A 188 -4.87 8.64 -9.27
CA GLN A 188 -5.53 7.40 -8.93
C GLN A 188 -5.05 6.32 -9.88
N PHE A 189 -4.41 5.29 -9.33
CA PHE A 189 -3.95 4.14 -10.08
C PHE A 189 -5.13 3.26 -10.49
N GLN A 190 -5.21 2.94 -11.78
CA GLN A 190 -6.18 1.96 -12.29
C GLN A 190 -5.48 0.78 -12.96
N ASN A 191 -4.45 1.08 -13.75
CA ASN A 191 -3.58 0.11 -14.40
C ASN A 191 -2.33 0.83 -14.94
N ILE A 192 -1.38 0.06 -15.47
CA ILE A 192 -0.10 0.59 -15.95
C ILE A 192 -0.25 1.49 -17.18
N GLU A 193 -1.18 1.19 -18.08
CA GLU A 193 -1.39 2.01 -19.28
C GLU A 193 -1.91 3.40 -18.92
N GLN A 194 -2.90 3.46 -18.02
CA GLN A 194 -3.41 4.70 -17.48
C GLN A 194 -2.31 5.48 -16.73
N LEU A 195 -1.52 4.80 -15.88
CA LEU A 195 -0.44 5.46 -15.14
C LEU A 195 0.64 6.02 -16.09
N ARG A 196 0.97 5.29 -17.16
CA ARG A 196 1.91 5.72 -18.20
C ARG A 196 1.44 7.02 -18.86
N GLN A 197 0.16 7.10 -19.23
CA GLN A 197 -0.41 8.29 -19.83
C GLN A 197 -0.37 9.50 -18.88
N GLU A 198 -0.70 9.29 -17.60
CA GLU A 198 -0.60 10.34 -16.57
C GLU A 198 0.85 10.81 -16.39
N PHE A 199 1.80 9.88 -16.38
CA PHE A 199 3.21 10.18 -16.22
C PHE A 199 3.78 10.92 -17.43
N GLN A 200 3.31 10.66 -18.65
CA GLN A 200 3.61 11.46 -19.84
C GLN A 200 3.08 12.89 -19.69
N ASN A 201 1.82 13.05 -19.28
CA ASN A 201 1.19 14.36 -19.09
C ASN A 201 1.91 15.21 -18.04
N LEU A 202 2.44 14.56 -16.99
CA LEU A 202 3.22 15.16 -15.92
C LEU A 202 4.71 15.35 -16.28
N GLY A 203 5.17 14.85 -17.43
CA GLY A 203 6.57 14.91 -17.85
C GLY A 203 7.51 14.08 -16.98
N VAL A 204 7.00 13.01 -16.36
CA VAL A 204 7.76 12.00 -15.61
C VAL A 204 8.50 11.08 -16.57
N ILE A 205 7.84 10.67 -17.64
CA ILE A 205 8.40 9.88 -18.74
C ILE A 205 8.23 10.64 -20.05
N GLU A 206 9.13 10.38 -21.01
CA GLU A 206 9.06 11.01 -22.33
C GLU A 206 7.91 10.42 -23.14
N ASN A 207 7.32 11.25 -24.01
CA ASN A 207 6.44 10.73 -25.04
C ASN A 207 7.28 9.84 -25.95
N ALA A 208 6.87 8.59 -26.15
CA ALA A 208 7.42 7.78 -27.21
C ALA A 208 7.28 8.59 -28.50
N HIS A 209 8.40 8.97 -29.11
CA HIS A 209 8.37 9.62 -30.41
C HIS A 209 7.66 8.63 -31.34
N SER A 210 6.50 9.01 -31.87
CA SER A 210 5.97 8.34 -33.05
C SER A 210 7.11 8.39 -34.09
N PRO A 211 7.60 7.23 -34.58
CA PRO A 211 8.50 7.27 -35.72
C PRO A 211 7.72 7.93 -36.86
N LEU A 212 8.28 9.01 -37.39
CA LEU A 212 7.85 9.62 -38.65
C LEU A 212 8.00 8.60 -39.79
#